data_AF-A0A847JHC8-F1
#
_entry.id   AF-A0A847JHC8-F1
#
_cell.length_a   1.000
_cell.length_b   1.000
_cell.length_c   1.000
_cell.angle_alpha   90.00
_cell.angle_beta   90.00
_cell.angle_gamma   90.00
#
_symmetry.space_group_name_H-M   'P 1'
#
loop_
_entity.id
_entity.type
_entity.pdbx_description
1 polymer ?
#
loop_
_entity_poly.entity_id
_entity_poly.type
_entity_poly.pdbx_seq_one_letter_code
_entity_poly.pdbx_strand_id
1 'polypeptide(L)'
;MWLSLVTDFLRFALRRLTGWMVMLLALAAVGLVLLLYPVRPQPRESLVVEATAPDAHSVVRVMRHDNGMGFGLGEEWGVVLVDRESRWFGRKVETVAEFDSDRLDDRAVRVEWRDANHAVVTLPGGTRIISRGKPAAGLAVDLRTAP
;
A
#
# COMPACT_ATOMS: atom_id res chain seq x y z
N MET A 1 -1.40 64.29 -22.42
CA MET A 1 -2.40 63.66 -21.53
C MET A 1 -2.92 62.33 -22.08
N TRP A 2 -3.24 62.23 -23.37
CA TRP A 2 -3.76 60.98 -23.97
C TRP A 2 -2.76 59.80 -23.99
N LEU A 3 -1.46 60.07 -24.23
CA LEU A 3 -0.43 59.03 -24.21
C LEU A 3 -0.26 58.31 -22.85
N SER A 4 -0.43 59.00 -21.72
CA SER A 4 -0.26 58.37 -20.40
C SER A 4 -1.39 57.41 -20.07
N LEU A 5 -2.64 57.79 -20.40
CA LEU A 5 -3.82 56.94 -20.25
C LEU A 5 -3.70 55.64 -21.05
N VAL A 6 -3.18 55.72 -22.27
CA VAL A 6 -2.94 54.53 -23.11
C VAL A 6 -1.88 53.62 -22.50
N THR A 7 -0.77 54.16 -22.01
CA THR A 7 0.29 53.35 -21.37
C THR A 7 -0.16 52.70 -20.06
N ASP A 8 -0.99 53.38 -19.26
CA ASP A 8 -1.50 52.82 -18.01
C ASP A 8 -2.53 51.71 -18.25
N PHE A 9 -3.39 51.87 -19.26
CA PHE A 9 -4.29 50.83 -19.71
C PHE A 9 -3.53 49.60 -20.25
N LEU A 10 -2.48 49.83 -21.05
CA LEU A 10 -1.64 48.75 -21.58
C LEU A 10 -0.93 47.97 -20.48
N ARG A 11 -0.38 48.66 -19.47
CA ARG A 11 0.23 48.04 -18.28
C ARG A 11 -0.79 47.25 -17.46
N PHE A 12 -2.00 47.77 -17.31
CA PHE A 12 -3.08 47.07 -16.61
C PHE A 12 -3.49 45.79 -17.34
N ALA A 13 -3.70 45.87 -18.66
CA ALA A 13 -4.02 44.73 -19.51
C ALA A 13 -2.91 43.67 -19.48
N LEU A 14 -1.65 44.09 -19.57
CA LEU A 14 -0.49 43.19 -19.54
C LEU A 14 -0.32 42.50 -18.18
N ARG A 15 -0.56 43.21 -17.07
CA ARG A 15 -0.55 42.62 -15.72
C ARG A 15 -1.69 41.62 -15.50
N ARG A 16 -2.88 41.91 -16.04
CA ARG A 16 -4.00 40.95 -16.00
C ARG A 16 -3.69 39.70 -16.81
N LEU A 17 -3.19 39.85 -18.03
CA LEU A 17 -2.87 38.73 -18.91
C LEU A 17 -1.78 37.83 -18.31
N THR A 18 -0.73 38.42 -17.74
CA THR A 18 0.31 37.66 -17.04
C THR A 18 -0.25 36.95 -15.80
N GLY A 19 -1.14 37.58 -15.04
CA GLY A 19 -1.84 36.92 -13.92
C GLY A 19 -2.63 35.68 -14.33
N TRP A 20 -3.43 35.78 -15.40
CA TRP A 20 -4.19 34.64 -15.93
C TRP A 20 -3.28 33.53 -16.46
N MET A 21 -2.21 33.89 -17.17
CA MET A 21 -1.25 32.93 -17.71
C MET A 21 -0.54 32.14 -16.59
N VAL A 22 -0.12 32.83 -15.53
CA VAL A 22 0.50 32.20 -14.34
C VAL A 22 -0.51 31.27 -13.63
N MET A 23 -1.78 31.68 -13.52
CA MET A 23 -2.81 30.86 -12.90
C MET A 23 -3.08 29.57 -13.70
N LEU A 24 -3.16 29.67 -15.03
CA LEU A 24 -3.34 28.50 -15.91
C LEU A 24 -2.14 27.56 -15.85
N LEU A 25 -0.91 28.10 -15.82
CA LEU A 25 0.31 27.32 -15.63
C LEU A 25 0.33 26.60 -14.28
N ALA A 26 -0.09 27.28 -13.21
CA ALA A 26 -0.18 26.67 -11.88
C ALA A 26 -1.22 25.53 -11.85
N LEU A 27 -2.40 25.74 -12.44
CA LEU A 27 -3.43 24.70 -12.56
C LEU A 27 -2.96 23.51 -13.40
N ALA A 28 -2.26 23.76 -14.51
CA ALA A 28 -1.67 22.71 -15.33
C ALA A 28 -0.59 21.93 -14.58
N ALA A 29 0.25 22.62 -13.80
CA ALA A 29 1.26 21.97 -12.97
C ALA A 29 0.62 21.11 -11.86
N VAL A 30 -0.41 21.62 -11.18
CA VAL A 30 -1.17 20.85 -10.17
C VAL A 30 -1.85 19.64 -10.81
N GLY A 31 -2.50 19.82 -11.97
CA GLY A 31 -3.10 18.72 -12.73
C GLY A 31 -2.08 17.66 -13.15
N LEU A 32 -0.89 18.08 -13.58
CA LEU A 32 0.21 17.19 -13.92
C LEU A 32 0.72 16.43 -12.69
N VAL A 33 0.85 17.09 -11.53
CA VAL A 33 1.23 16.43 -10.26
C VAL A 33 0.18 15.40 -9.86
N LEU A 34 -1.11 15.71 -9.97
CA LEU A 34 -2.19 14.77 -9.65
C LEU A 34 -2.23 13.57 -10.62
N LEU A 35 -1.85 13.76 -11.89
CA LEU A 35 -1.70 12.68 -12.87
C LEU A 35 -0.47 11.82 -12.62
N LEU A 36 0.66 12.42 -12.25
CA LEU A 36 1.92 11.72 -11.99
C LEU A 36 1.94 11.02 -10.63
N TYR A 37 1.19 11.54 -9.67
CA TYR A 37 0.97 10.93 -8.36
C TYR A 37 -0.49 10.48 -8.24
N PRO A 38 -0.89 9.42 -8.98
CA PRO A 38 -2.20 8.83 -8.73
C PRO A 38 -2.22 8.42 -7.27
N VAL A 39 -3.13 9.03 -6.50
CA VAL A 39 -3.46 8.59 -5.15
C VAL A 39 -4.01 7.18 -5.35
N ARG A 40 -3.14 6.18 -5.20
CA ARG A 40 -3.56 4.79 -5.30
C ARG A 40 -4.65 4.61 -4.24
N PRO A 41 -5.82 4.07 -4.60
CA PRO A 41 -6.83 3.76 -3.60
C PRO A 41 -6.16 2.93 -2.51
N GLN A 42 -6.28 3.36 -1.25
CA GLN A 42 -5.81 2.54 -0.14
C GLN A 42 -6.58 1.22 -0.22
N PRO A 43 -5.87 0.08 -0.37
CA PRO A 43 -6.55 -1.20 -0.39
C PRO A 43 -7.35 -1.33 0.92
N ARG A 44 -8.59 -1.77 0.81
CA ARG A 44 -9.37 -2.18 1.97
C ARG A 44 -8.71 -3.43 2.54
N GLU A 45 -8.20 -3.26 3.74
CA GLU A 45 -7.49 -4.29 4.47
C GLU A 45 -8.47 -5.01 5.39
N SER A 46 -8.51 -6.33 5.29
CA SER A 46 -9.26 -7.20 6.19
C SER A 46 -8.31 -8.23 6.81
N LEU A 47 -8.37 -8.36 8.14
CA LEU A 47 -7.57 -9.34 8.87
C LEU A 47 -8.23 -10.71 8.73
N VAL A 48 -7.48 -11.69 8.22
CA VAL A 48 -7.95 -13.08 8.10
C VAL A 48 -7.53 -13.86 9.34
N VAL A 49 -6.23 -13.86 9.65
CA VAL A 49 -5.66 -14.54 10.82
C VAL A 49 -4.55 -13.68 11.42
N GLU A 50 -4.51 -13.65 12.75
CA GLU A 50 -3.39 -13.11 13.53
C GLU A 50 -2.90 -14.20 14.50
N ALA A 51 -1.58 -14.42 14.54
CA ALA A 51 -0.96 -15.33 15.49
C ALA A 51 0.28 -14.70 16.11
N THR A 52 0.27 -14.57 17.43
CA THR A 52 1.37 -14.05 18.22
C THR A 52 2.37 -15.14 18.55
N ALA A 53 3.66 -14.82 18.43
CA ALA A 53 4.75 -15.72 18.79
C ALA A 53 4.73 -16.08 20.28
N PRO A 54 5.29 -17.22 20.68
CA PRO A 54 5.36 -17.64 22.08
C PRO A 54 6.08 -16.64 23.01
N ASP A 55 6.98 -15.82 22.45
CA ASP A 55 7.71 -14.78 23.18
C ASP A 55 6.96 -13.44 23.25
N ALA A 56 5.78 -13.34 22.63
CA ALA A 56 4.95 -12.14 22.53
C ALA A 56 5.58 -10.92 21.83
N HIS A 57 6.74 -11.08 21.17
CA HIS A 57 7.46 -9.97 20.53
C HIS A 57 7.33 -9.95 19.00
N SER A 58 6.78 -11.00 18.43
CA SER A 58 6.53 -11.13 17.00
C SER A 58 5.08 -11.55 16.75
N VAL A 59 4.46 -11.01 15.70
CA VAL A 59 3.11 -11.35 15.29
C VAL A 59 3.11 -11.61 13.79
N VAL A 60 2.59 -12.75 13.37
CA VAL A 60 2.32 -13.03 11.97
C VAL A 60 0.86 -12.73 11.70
N ARG A 61 0.62 -11.92 10.66
CA ARG A 61 -0.72 -11.56 10.19
C ARG A 61 -0.88 -12.00 8.76
N VAL A 62 -2.02 -12.60 8.48
CA VAL A 62 -2.47 -12.83 7.11
C VAL A 62 -3.61 -11.87 6.86
N MET A 63 -3.40 -10.99 5.89
CA MET A 63 -4.34 -9.92 5.54
C MET A 63 -4.83 -10.11 4.12
N ARG A 64 -6.08 -9.79 3.86
CA ARG A 64 -6.66 -9.69 2.52
C ARG A 64 -6.78 -8.22 2.15
N HIS A 65 -6.19 -7.87 1.01
CA HIS A 65 -6.24 -6.55 0.41
C HIS A 65 -7.23 -6.59 -0.75
N ASP A 66 -8.17 -5.66 -0.74
CA ASP A 66 -9.09 -5.39 -1.85
C ASP A 66 -8.84 -3.95 -2.32
N ASN A 67 -8.35 -3.76 -3.54
CA ASN A 67 -8.11 -2.42 -4.08
C ASN A 67 -9.40 -1.67 -4.46
N GLY A 68 -10.58 -2.26 -4.25
CA GLY A 68 -11.81 -1.56 -3.96
C GLY A 68 -12.24 -0.56 -5.03
N MET A 69 -12.09 -0.89 -6.32
CA MET A 69 -12.56 -0.04 -7.43
C MET A 69 -14.10 0.07 -7.54
N GLY A 70 -14.85 -0.23 -6.48
CA GLY A 70 -16.26 0.13 -6.32
C GLY A 70 -17.29 -0.70 -7.09
N PHE A 71 -16.89 -1.64 -7.95
CA PHE A 71 -17.81 -2.39 -8.82
C PHE A 71 -17.48 -3.89 -8.97
N GLY A 72 -16.76 -4.48 -8.00
CA GLY A 72 -16.31 -5.88 -8.12
C GLY A 72 -15.24 -6.11 -9.21
N LEU A 73 -14.62 -5.03 -9.70
CA LEU A 73 -13.52 -5.02 -10.66
C LEU A 73 -12.15 -4.80 -9.98
N GLY A 74 -12.07 -5.08 -8.67
CA GLY A 74 -10.85 -4.97 -7.90
C GLY A 74 -9.99 -6.23 -8.05
N GLU A 75 -8.67 -6.03 -8.03
CA GLU A 75 -7.72 -7.11 -7.78
C GLU A 75 -7.72 -7.35 -6.27
N GLU A 76 -8.02 -8.58 -5.88
CA GLU A 76 -7.97 -9.00 -4.49
C GLU A 76 -6.74 -9.90 -4.31
N TRP A 77 -5.90 -9.61 -3.32
CA TRP A 77 -4.74 -10.43 -3.01
C TRP A 77 -4.55 -10.56 -1.50
N GLY A 78 -3.96 -11.68 -1.09
CA GLY A 78 -3.54 -11.92 0.28
C GLY A 78 -2.10 -11.50 0.50
N VAL A 79 -1.80 -11.06 1.72
CA VAL A 79 -0.46 -10.67 2.15
C VAL A 79 -0.16 -11.32 3.48
N VAL A 80 1.02 -11.93 3.59
CA VAL A 80 1.57 -12.39 4.87
C VAL A 80 2.51 -11.31 5.39
N LEU A 81 2.11 -10.71 6.50
CA LEU A 81 2.88 -9.70 7.21
C LEU A 81 3.49 -10.29 8.48
N VAL A 82 4.69 -9.84 8.78
CA VAL A 82 5.36 -10.04 10.06
C VAL A 82 5.48 -8.69 10.72
N ASP A 83 4.98 -8.61 11.95
CA ASP A 83 5.08 -7.45 12.81
C ASP A 83 5.98 -7.79 13.99
N ARG A 84 7.10 -7.07 14.12
CA ARG A 84 8.09 -7.34 15.16
C ARG A 84 8.55 -6.05 15.81
N GLU A 85 8.79 -6.13 17.11
CA GLU A 85 9.45 -5.05 17.84
C GLU A 85 10.98 -5.08 17.59
N SER A 86 11.49 -4.06 16.91
CA SER A 86 12.93 -3.87 16.70
C SER A 86 13.52 -3.00 17.81
N ARG A 87 14.61 -3.49 18.42
CA ARG A 87 15.37 -2.73 19.43
C ARG A 87 15.88 -1.37 18.93
N TRP A 88 16.07 -1.21 17.61
CA TRP A 88 16.72 -0.03 17.03
C TRP A 88 15.75 0.91 16.30
N PHE A 89 14.63 0.39 15.79
CA PHE A 89 13.73 1.14 14.89
C PHE A 89 12.26 1.13 15.34
N GLY A 90 11.97 0.59 16.53
CA GLY A 90 10.59 0.42 17.00
C GLY A 90 9.87 -0.73 16.28
N ARG A 91 8.54 -0.67 16.25
CA ARG A 91 7.69 -1.68 15.61
C ARG A 91 7.90 -1.66 14.09
N LYS A 92 8.30 -2.80 13.52
CA LYS A 92 8.56 -2.98 12.09
C LYS A 92 7.59 -3.99 11.52
N VAL A 93 6.87 -3.59 10.47
CA VAL A 93 5.99 -4.47 9.69
C VAL A 93 6.66 -4.78 8.36
N GLU A 94 6.79 -6.06 8.03
CA GLU A 94 7.41 -6.54 6.80
C GLU A 94 6.49 -7.49 6.06
N THR A 95 6.41 -7.31 4.73
CA THR A 95 5.71 -8.22 3.84
C THR A 95 6.62 -9.38 3.46
N VAL A 96 6.24 -10.60 3.85
CA VAL A 96 6.99 -11.83 3.54
C VAL A 96 6.54 -12.44 2.22
N ALA A 97 5.23 -12.40 1.97
CA ALA A 97 4.65 -12.99 0.79
C ALA A 97 3.36 -12.30 0.38
N GLU A 98 3.10 -12.33 -0.92
CA GLU A 98 1.84 -11.97 -1.53
C GLU A 98 1.28 -13.19 -2.25
N PHE A 99 -0.04 -13.28 -2.34
CA PHE A 99 -0.69 -14.40 -3.01
C PHE A 99 -2.04 -14.02 -3.58
N ASP A 100 -2.41 -14.66 -4.70
CA ASP A 100 -3.66 -14.35 -5.39
C ASP A 100 -4.86 -14.82 -4.54
N SER A 101 -5.87 -13.97 -4.37
CA SER A 101 -6.96 -14.23 -3.41
C SER A 101 -8.17 -14.94 -4.00
N ASP A 102 -8.14 -15.31 -5.30
CA ASP A 102 -9.26 -15.91 -6.04
C ASP A 102 -9.93 -17.09 -5.30
N ARG A 103 -9.24 -17.69 -4.31
CA ARG A 103 -9.73 -18.77 -3.44
C ARG A 103 -9.30 -18.67 -1.97
N LEU A 104 -9.20 -17.47 -1.41
CA LEU A 104 -8.98 -17.28 0.03
C LEU A 104 -10.25 -17.66 0.80
N ASP A 105 -10.43 -18.96 1.08
CA ASP A 105 -11.37 -19.38 2.13
C ASP A 105 -10.73 -19.05 3.47
N ASP A 106 -11.26 -18.03 4.15
CA ASP A 106 -10.75 -17.55 5.45
C ASP A 106 -10.62 -18.69 6.48
N ARG A 107 -11.39 -19.77 6.35
CA ARG A 107 -11.35 -20.94 7.24
C ARG A 107 -10.18 -21.90 6.97
N ALA A 108 -9.57 -21.82 5.79
CA ALA A 108 -8.48 -22.68 5.36
C ALA A 108 -7.09 -22.12 5.72
N VAL A 109 -7.00 -20.83 6.05
CA VAL A 109 -5.74 -20.20 6.47
C VAL A 109 -5.42 -20.58 7.91
N ARG A 110 -4.21 -21.08 8.14
CA ARG A 110 -3.71 -21.39 9.49
C ARG A 110 -2.32 -20.84 9.68
N VAL A 111 -2.06 -20.31 10.87
CA VAL A 111 -0.72 -19.88 11.28
C VAL A 111 -0.35 -20.61 12.55
N GLU A 112 0.77 -21.31 12.52
CA GLU A 112 1.30 -22.06 13.65
C GLU A 112 2.74 -21.60 13.95
N TRP A 113 3.00 -21.23 15.19
CA TRP A 113 4.37 -20.98 15.65
C TRP A 113 5.02 -22.29 16.09
N ARG A 114 6.18 -22.59 15.53
CA ARG A 114 7.02 -23.74 15.92
C ARG A 114 7.90 -23.38 17.11
N ASP A 115 8.45 -22.19 17.10
CA ASP A 115 9.23 -21.59 18.18
C ASP A 115 9.09 -20.06 18.14
N ALA A 116 9.87 -19.32 18.94
CA ALA A 116 9.82 -17.84 19.00
C ALA A 116 10.23 -17.16 17.68
N ASN A 117 10.94 -17.87 16.80
CA ASN A 117 11.55 -17.35 15.59
C ASN A 117 11.05 -18.05 14.31
N HIS A 118 10.21 -19.08 14.42
CA HIS A 118 9.76 -19.89 13.28
C HIS A 118 8.24 -19.99 13.25
N ALA A 119 7.63 -19.40 12.23
CA ALA A 119 6.21 -19.54 11.93
C ALA A 119 5.98 -20.37 10.67
N VAL A 120 4.92 -21.17 10.67
CA VAL A 120 4.43 -21.90 9.51
C VAL A 120 3.05 -21.35 9.16
N VAL A 121 2.94 -20.78 7.96
CA VAL A 121 1.67 -20.27 7.43
C VAL A 121 1.17 -21.28 6.39
N THR A 122 0.03 -21.87 6.66
CA THR A 122 -0.66 -22.77 5.73
C THR A 122 -1.75 -21.98 5.02
N LEU A 123 -1.62 -21.85 3.70
CA LEU A 123 -2.56 -21.20 2.80
C LEU A 123 -3.43 -22.24 2.08
N PRO A 124 -4.63 -21.90 1.62
CA PRO A 124 -5.49 -22.80 0.86
C PRO A 124 -4.83 -23.34 -0.42
N GLY A 125 -5.25 -24.55 -0.82
CA GLY A 125 -4.84 -25.22 -2.07
C GLY A 125 -5.15 -24.39 -3.32
N GLY A 126 -4.25 -24.44 -4.30
CA GLY A 126 -4.43 -23.75 -5.59
C GLY A 126 -4.09 -22.26 -5.60
N THR A 127 -3.61 -21.71 -4.49
CA THR A 127 -3.14 -20.33 -4.37
C THR A 127 -1.73 -20.18 -4.95
N ARG A 128 -1.53 -19.19 -5.83
CA ARG A 128 -0.20 -18.81 -6.32
C ARG A 128 0.50 -17.93 -5.28
N ILE A 129 1.66 -18.38 -4.81
CA ILE A 129 2.45 -17.67 -3.80
C ILE A 129 3.61 -16.94 -4.49
N ILE A 130 3.69 -15.62 -4.29
CA ILE A 130 4.80 -14.78 -4.72
C ILE A 130 5.58 -14.40 -3.45
N SER A 131 6.70 -15.07 -3.23
CA SER A 131 7.61 -14.72 -2.12
C SER A 131 8.28 -13.39 -2.41
N ARG A 132 8.13 -12.43 -1.49
CA ARG A 132 8.71 -11.08 -1.61
C ARG A 132 10.10 -10.96 -0.96
N GLY A 133 10.53 -11.98 -0.22
CA GLY A 133 11.87 -12.05 0.36
C GLY A 133 11.94 -12.97 1.57
N LYS A 134 13.15 -13.12 2.12
CA LYS A 134 13.33 -13.70 3.46
C LYS A 134 12.92 -12.65 4.51
N PRO A 135 12.24 -13.05 5.60
CA PRO A 135 11.97 -12.12 6.70
C PRO A 135 13.26 -11.52 7.27
N ALA A 136 13.18 -10.39 7.97
CA ALA A 136 14.33 -9.82 8.66
C ALA A 136 15.11 -10.83 9.50
N ALA A 137 16.40 -10.56 9.66
CA ALA A 137 17.38 -11.42 10.32
C ALA A 137 16.82 -12.08 11.61
N GLY A 138 16.76 -13.41 11.57
CA GLY A 138 16.40 -14.25 12.70
C GLY A 138 14.98 -14.81 12.70
N LEU A 139 14.07 -14.38 11.81
CA LEU A 139 12.74 -14.97 11.69
C LEU A 139 12.62 -15.85 10.44
N ALA A 140 12.20 -17.10 10.60
CA ALA A 140 11.86 -18.02 9.52
C ALA A 140 10.35 -18.11 9.37
N VAL A 141 9.83 -17.89 8.16
CA VAL A 141 8.41 -18.05 7.84
C VAL A 141 8.29 -19.05 6.70
N ASP A 142 7.77 -20.24 7.00
CA ASP A 142 7.52 -21.26 6.00
C ASP A 142 6.10 -21.13 5.46
N LEU A 143 5.99 -21.00 4.15
CA LEU A 143 4.71 -20.95 3.46
C LEU A 143 4.40 -22.35 2.93
N ARG A 144 3.28 -22.92 3.38
CA ARG A 144 2.77 -24.21 2.93
C ARG A 144 1.42 -24.02 2.28
N THR A 145 1.12 -24.87 1.32
CA THR A 145 -0.20 -24.93 0.71
C THR A 145 -0.90 -26.16 1.24
N ALA A 146 -2.16 -26.01 1.68
CA ALA A 146 -3.00 -27.12 2.05
C ALA A 146 -3.21 -28.05 0.83
N PRO A 147 -3.31 -29.37 1.04
CA PRO A 147 -3.56 -30.34 -0.02
C PRO A 147 -4.94 -30.16 -0.68
#